data_AF-A0A9E1HHP5-F1
#
_entry.id   AF-A0A9E1HHP5-F1
#
_cell.length_a   1.000
_cell.length_b   1.000
_cell.length_c   1.000
_cell.angle_alpha   90.00
_cell.angle_beta   90.00
_cell.angle_gamma   90.00
#
_symmetry.space_group_name_H-M   'P 1'
#
loop_
_entity.id
_entity.type
_entity.pdbx_description
1 polymer ?
#
loop_
_entity_poly.entity_id
_entity_poly.type
_entity_poly.pdbx_seq_one_letter_code
_entity_poly.pdbx_strand_id
1 'polypeptide(L)'
;MKKLDNRGWGIKDMWIYLGLITFILIVIGILVNQFEAMTNLNTKSNGTHQKLNVGDHIEKGTVKEIEPEVSESKTKETSGKDMNEYYELENRLVIPARTYISKNYQVADNAIIYVSLKKLQLDNLIGDITTKSNEICAGYVMYTSTNEKYQPYLSCGAEYISTGYDKNYE
;
A
#
# COMPACT_ATOMS: atom_id res chain seq x y z
N MET A 1 -8.63 27.71 48.58
CA MET A 1 -8.04 26.37 48.37
C MET A 1 -9.16 25.38 48.06
N LYS A 2 -9.19 24.79 46.85
CA LYS A 2 -10.19 23.77 46.48
C LYS A 2 -9.80 22.45 47.15
N LYS A 3 -10.71 21.86 47.94
CA LYS A 3 -10.58 20.48 48.43
C LYS A 3 -10.84 19.56 47.24
N LEU A 4 -9.83 18.77 46.87
CA LEU A 4 -10.01 17.67 45.92
C LEU A 4 -10.67 16.52 46.70
N ASP A 5 -11.88 16.16 46.30
CA ASP A 5 -12.59 15.01 46.85
C ASP A 5 -11.89 13.73 46.37
N ASN A 6 -11.04 13.15 47.22
CA ASN A 6 -10.37 11.87 46.97
C ASN A 6 -11.31 10.70 47.25
N ARG A 7 -12.47 10.66 46.59
CA ARG A 7 -13.32 9.46 46.61
C ARG A 7 -12.71 8.43 45.68
N GLY A 8 -11.97 7.49 46.25
CA GLY A 8 -11.39 6.37 45.52
C GLY A 8 -12.46 5.63 44.71
N TRP A 9 -12.07 5.13 43.54
CA TRP A 9 -12.94 4.29 42.72
C TRP A 9 -13.23 3.01 43.51
N GLY A 10 -14.50 2.65 43.62
CA GLY A 10 -14.92 1.52 44.43
C GLY A 10 -14.24 0.24 43.93
N ILE A 11 -13.89 -0.67 44.84
CA ILE A 11 -13.22 -1.94 44.49
C ILE A 11 -13.97 -2.71 43.39
N LYS A 12 -15.29 -2.57 43.31
CA LYS A 12 -16.13 -3.17 42.27
C LYS A 12 -15.83 -2.60 40.88
N ASP A 13 -15.65 -1.28 40.79
CA ASP A 13 -15.32 -0.60 39.54
C ASP A 13 -13.91 -0.99 39.07
N MET A 14 -12.97 -1.17 40.01
CA MET A 14 -11.62 -1.66 39.71
C MET A 14 -11.62 -3.03 39.01
N TRP A 15 -12.44 -3.97 39.46
CA TRP A 15 -12.55 -5.29 38.83
C TRP A 15 -13.15 -5.22 37.41
N ILE A 16 -14.09 -4.30 37.18
CA ILE A 16 -14.69 -4.09 35.85
C ILE A 16 -13.65 -3.56 34.87
N TYR A 17 -12.89 -2.54 35.27
CA TYR A 17 -11.81 -1.99 34.43
C TYR A 17 -10.70 -3.02 34.18
N LEU A 18 -10.34 -3.81 35.19
CA LEU A 18 -9.34 -4.86 35.04
C LEU A 18 -9.80 -5.93 34.02
N GLY A 19 -11.06 -6.33 34.06
CA GLY A 19 -11.65 -7.25 33.08
C GLY A 19 -11.67 -6.66 31.66
N LEU A 20 -12.06 -5.39 31.53
CA LEU A 20 -12.09 -4.68 30.25
C LEU A 20 -10.68 -4.58 29.63
N ILE A 21 -9.69 -4.18 30.42
CA ILE A 21 -8.29 -4.06 29.95
C ILE A 21 -7.75 -5.43 29.53
N THR A 22 -8.04 -6.48 30.32
CA THR A 22 -7.60 -7.85 29.99
C THR A 22 -8.21 -8.33 28.67
N PHE A 23 -9.51 -8.07 28.44
CA PHE A 23 -10.17 -8.42 27.19
C PHE A 23 -9.54 -7.69 25.98
N ILE A 24 -9.25 -6.39 26.11
CA ILE A 24 -8.59 -5.60 25.07
C ILE A 24 -7.21 -6.20 24.73
N LEU A 25 -6.42 -6.56 25.74
CA LEU A 25 -5.10 -7.16 25.53
C LEU A 25 -5.16 -8.52 24.82
N ILE A 26 -6.18 -9.35 25.12
CA ILE A 26 -6.39 -10.62 24.41
C ILE A 26 -6.70 -10.38 22.94
N VAL A 27 -7.58 -9.42 22.63
CA VAL A 27 -7.92 -9.06 21.24
C VAL A 27 -6.68 -8.58 20.49
N ILE A 28 -5.85 -7.72 21.09
CA ILE A 28 -4.59 -7.26 20.49
C ILE A 28 -3.65 -8.44 20.26
N GLY A 29 -3.50 -9.36 21.22
CA GLY A 29 -2.66 -10.54 21.08
C GLY A 29 -3.08 -11.44 19.91
N ILE A 30 -4.39 -11.65 19.72
CA ILE A 30 -4.92 -12.40 18.57
C ILE A 30 -4.59 -11.68 17.25
N LEU A 31 -4.77 -10.36 17.19
CA LEU A 31 -4.48 -9.57 15.99
C LEU A 31 -2.99 -9.58 15.62
N VAL A 32 -2.09 -9.49 16.60
CA VAL A 32 -0.63 -9.58 16.37
C VAL A 32 -0.23 -10.98 15.90
N ASN A 33 -0.81 -12.04 16.48
CA ASN A 33 -0.55 -13.41 16.04
C ASN A 33 -1.02 -13.67 14.59
N GLN A 34 -2.14 -13.07 14.16
CA GLN A 34 -2.57 -13.10 12.75
C GLN A 34 -1.64 -12.29 11.84
N PHE A 35 -1.07 -11.19 12.35
CA PHE A 35 -0.16 -10.34 11.60
C PHE A 35 1.19 -11.02 11.31
N GLU A 36 1.75 -11.79 12.25
CA GLU A 36 3.01 -12.51 12.04
C GLU A 36 2.93 -13.60 10.95
N ALA A 37 1.75 -14.20 10.76
CA ALA A 37 1.50 -15.14 9.67
C ALA A 37 1.55 -14.47 8.27
N MET A 38 1.37 -13.15 8.20
CA MET A 38 1.38 -12.37 6.95
C MET A 38 2.73 -11.69 6.67
N THR A 39 3.59 -11.48 7.68
CA THR A 39 4.87 -10.76 7.50
C THR A 39 6.07 -11.64 7.09
N ASN A 40 5.92 -12.96 6.98
CA ASN A 40 7.01 -13.87 6.55
C ASN A 40 7.15 -14.01 5.02
N LEU A 41 6.66 -13.06 4.21
CA LEU A 41 6.82 -13.07 2.76
C LEU A 41 7.83 -12.05 2.21
N ASN A 42 8.53 -11.27 3.06
CA ASN A 42 9.49 -10.25 2.59
C ASN A 42 10.92 -10.36 3.12
N THR A 43 11.31 -11.50 3.73
CA THR A 43 12.68 -11.68 4.25
C THR A 43 13.32 -12.98 3.76
N LYS A 44 13.33 -13.21 2.43
CA LYS A 44 14.35 -14.04 1.78
C LYS A 44 14.40 -13.82 0.26
N SER A 45 15.03 -12.74 -0.17
CA SER A 45 15.66 -12.71 -1.49
C SER A 45 16.89 -11.80 -1.49
N ASN A 46 18.03 -12.48 -1.48
CA ASN A 46 19.29 -12.14 -2.15
C ASN A 46 20.16 -11.02 -1.60
N GLY A 47 21.14 -11.44 -0.79
CA GLY A 47 22.39 -10.73 -0.54
C GLY A 47 23.55 -11.69 -0.25
N THR A 48 23.90 -12.57 -1.19
CA THR A 48 25.23 -13.20 -1.20
C THR A 48 25.82 -13.09 -2.61
N HIS A 49 26.79 -12.19 -2.73
CA HIS A 49 27.69 -12.10 -3.87
C HIS A 49 28.33 -13.46 -4.15
N GLN A 50 28.04 -14.05 -5.31
CA GLN A 50 28.91 -15.05 -5.91
C GLN A 50 29.48 -14.50 -7.22
N LYS A 51 30.80 -14.36 -7.17
CA LYS A 51 31.75 -14.08 -8.24
C LYS A 51 31.68 -15.24 -9.25
N LEU A 52 31.23 -15.01 -10.48
CA LEU A 52 31.33 -16.01 -11.55
C LEU A 52 32.51 -15.65 -12.48
N ASN A 53 33.50 -16.54 -12.49
CA ASN A 53 34.57 -16.59 -13.47
C ASN A 53 34.06 -17.27 -14.75
N VAL A 54 34.65 -16.81 -15.86
CA VAL A 54 34.59 -17.35 -17.22
C VAL A 54 34.92 -18.85 -17.27
N GLY A 55 34.22 -19.60 -18.11
CA GLY A 55 34.68 -20.91 -18.61
C GLY A 55 33.59 -21.90 -19.05
N ASP A 56 33.30 -21.88 -20.35
CA ASP A 56 33.02 -23.00 -21.28
C ASP A 56 31.95 -24.09 -21.08
N HIS A 57 31.45 -24.48 -22.26
CA HIS A 57 30.82 -25.74 -22.69
C HIS A 57 29.29 -25.94 -22.61
N ILE A 58 28.69 -25.66 -23.78
CA ILE A 58 27.56 -26.29 -24.49
C ILE A 58 27.15 -27.69 -23.97
N GLU A 59 25.85 -27.88 -23.70
CA GLU A 59 25.10 -29.04 -24.23
C GLU A 59 23.58 -28.81 -24.31
N LYS A 60 22.99 -29.45 -25.33
CA LYS A 60 21.61 -29.36 -25.83
C LYS A 60 20.63 -30.21 -25.01
N GLY A 61 19.33 -29.84 -24.97
CA GLY A 61 18.27 -30.83 -24.74
C GLY A 61 16.92 -30.33 -24.18
N THR A 62 15.98 -30.02 -25.08
CA THR A 62 14.53 -30.35 -25.08
C THR A 62 13.63 -30.26 -23.82
N VAL A 63 12.68 -29.30 -23.89
CA VAL A 63 11.21 -29.34 -23.67
C VAL A 63 10.63 -30.06 -22.43
N LYS A 64 9.85 -29.32 -21.61
CA LYS A 64 8.42 -29.61 -21.30
C LYS A 64 7.73 -28.51 -20.49
N GLU A 65 6.62 -28.08 -21.05
CA GLU A 65 5.49 -27.30 -20.55
C GLU A 65 4.81 -27.95 -19.33
N ILE A 66 4.51 -27.17 -18.29
CA ILE A 66 3.54 -27.51 -17.23
C ILE A 66 2.87 -26.23 -16.72
N GLU A 67 1.56 -26.13 -16.99
CA GLU A 67 0.57 -25.21 -16.40
C GLU A 67 0.48 -25.34 -14.87
N PRO A 68 0.08 -24.29 -14.12
CA PRO A 68 -0.52 -24.48 -12.81
C PRO A 68 -2.05 -24.45 -12.89
N GLU A 69 -2.62 -25.57 -12.46
CA GLU A 69 -4.04 -25.82 -12.25
C GLU A 69 -4.71 -24.81 -11.29
N VAL A 70 -5.92 -24.43 -11.70
CA VAL A 70 -6.92 -23.70 -10.92
C VAL A 70 -7.72 -24.69 -10.07
N SER A 71 -7.98 -24.34 -8.81
CA SER A 71 -9.06 -24.94 -8.02
C SER A 71 -9.97 -23.83 -7.48
N GLU A 72 -11.17 -23.75 -8.08
CA GLU A 72 -12.25 -22.83 -7.74
C GLU A 72 -12.98 -23.25 -6.46
N SER A 73 -13.48 -22.26 -5.71
CA SER A 73 -14.73 -22.42 -4.96
C SER A 73 -15.57 -21.13 -5.04
N LYS A 74 -16.72 -21.25 -5.70
CA LYS A 74 -17.72 -20.21 -6.03
C LYS A 74 -18.38 -19.59 -4.80
N THR A 75 -18.72 -18.30 -4.88
CA THR A 75 -20.11 -17.79 -4.75
C THR A 75 -20.27 -16.37 -5.34
N LYS A 76 -21.01 -16.32 -6.46
CA LYS A 76 -21.92 -15.27 -7.01
C LYS A 76 -21.42 -13.84 -7.31
N GLU A 77 -21.05 -13.68 -8.59
CA GLU A 77 -21.35 -12.61 -9.56
C GLU A 77 -21.91 -11.27 -9.06
N THR A 78 -21.12 -10.20 -9.24
CA THR A 78 -21.43 -9.10 -10.19
C THR A 78 -20.11 -8.36 -10.54
N SER A 79 -19.76 -8.29 -11.83
CA SER A 79 -18.70 -7.45 -12.46
C SER A 79 -17.27 -7.53 -11.90
N GLY A 80 -16.49 -8.53 -12.32
CA GLY A 80 -15.14 -8.81 -11.78
C GLY A 80 -14.04 -8.91 -12.85
N LYS A 81 -13.95 -7.96 -13.78
CA LYS A 81 -12.90 -7.98 -14.82
C LYS A 81 -11.98 -6.76 -14.91
N ASP A 82 -12.12 -5.75 -14.04
CA ASP A 82 -11.44 -4.46 -14.26
C ASP A 82 -10.86 -3.76 -13.01
N MET A 83 -11.21 -4.19 -11.78
CA MET A 83 -10.67 -3.52 -10.58
C MET A 83 -9.16 -3.68 -10.40
N ASN A 84 -8.56 -4.75 -10.93
CA ASN A 84 -7.14 -5.02 -10.69
C ASN A 84 -6.23 -4.11 -11.53
N GLU A 85 -6.61 -3.76 -12.76
CA GLU A 85 -5.77 -2.94 -13.64
C GLU A 85 -5.65 -1.51 -13.12
N TYR A 86 -6.77 -0.81 -12.92
CA TYR A 86 -6.73 0.58 -12.48
C TYR A 86 -6.12 0.73 -11.09
N TYR A 87 -6.34 -0.24 -10.20
CA TYR A 87 -5.68 -0.27 -8.90
C TYR A 87 -4.16 -0.42 -9.02
N GLU A 88 -3.67 -1.26 -9.94
CA GLU A 88 -2.24 -1.34 -10.23
C GLU A 88 -1.71 -0.02 -10.80
N LEU A 89 -2.44 0.63 -11.71
CA LEU A 89 -2.06 1.93 -12.28
C LEU A 89 -1.99 3.02 -11.21
N GLU A 90 -2.98 3.12 -10.33
CA GLU A 90 -3.00 4.04 -9.20
C GLU A 90 -1.79 3.81 -8.27
N ASN A 91 -1.51 2.56 -7.91
CA ASN A 91 -0.41 2.23 -7.00
C ASN A 91 0.96 2.51 -7.58
N ARG A 92 1.12 2.52 -8.92
CA ARG A 92 2.38 2.92 -9.56
C ARG A 92 2.79 4.36 -9.22
N LEU A 93 1.86 5.25 -8.84
CA LEU A 93 2.20 6.63 -8.48
C LEU A 93 2.79 6.76 -7.07
N VAL A 94 2.55 5.79 -6.17
CA VAL A 94 2.85 5.93 -4.73
C VAL A 94 4.35 6.01 -4.47
N ILE A 95 5.15 5.12 -5.06
CA ILE A 95 6.62 5.09 -4.84
C ILE A 95 7.31 6.33 -5.45
N PRO A 96 7.03 6.73 -6.70
CA PRO A 96 7.54 7.98 -7.26
C PRO A 96 7.14 9.20 -6.43
N ALA A 97 5.89 9.30 -5.97
CA ALA A 97 5.44 10.40 -5.12
C ALA A 97 6.17 10.46 -3.78
N ARG A 98 6.40 9.30 -3.14
CA ARG A 98 7.20 9.21 -1.92
C ARG A 98 8.63 9.73 -2.15
N THR A 99 9.27 9.31 -3.24
CA THR A 99 10.61 9.78 -3.61
C THR A 99 10.64 11.29 -3.89
N TYR A 100 9.62 11.81 -4.58
CA TYR A 100 9.52 13.23 -4.87
C TYR A 100 9.36 14.05 -3.60
N ILE A 101 8.49 13.62 -2.68
CA ILE A 101 8.25 14.32 -1.41
C ILE A 101 9.49 14.31 -0.53
N SER A 102 10.15 13.15 -0.36
CA SER A 102 11.34 13.05 0.48
C SER A 102 12.52 13.87 -0.04
N LYS A 103 12.61 14.07 -1.36
CA LYS A 103 13.64 14.90 -2.00
C LYS A 103 13.35 16.41 -1.93
N ASN A 104 12.09 16.80 -2.12
CA ASN A 104 11.74 18.20 -2.40
C ASN A 104 11.07 18.94 -1.24
N TYR A 105 10.58 18.23 -0.22
CA TYR A 105 9.83 18.82 0.89
C TYR A 105 10.47 18.52 2.23
N GLN A 106 10.53 19.54 3.07
CA GLN A 106 10.61 19.36 4.53
C GLN A 106 9.17 19.36 5.05
N VAL A 107 8.65 18.16 5.32
CA VAL A 107 7.25 17.96 5.68
C VAL A 107 6.99 18.44 7.10
N ALA A 108 6.06 19.39 7.25
CA ALA A 108 5.57 19.83 8.55
C ALA A 108 4.48 18.88 9.10
N ASP A 109 4.23 18.97 10.41
CA ASP A 109 3.14 18.24 11.05
C ASP A 109 1.78 18.67 10.47
N ASN A 110 0.90 17.69 10.22
CA ASN A 110 -0.44 17.86 9.65
C ASN A 110 -0.48 18.54 8.26
N ALA A 111 0.59 18.41 7.47
CA ALA A 111 0.63 18.86 6.10
C ALA A 111 -0.14 17.92 5.17
N ILE A 112 -0.80 18.52 4.17
CA ILE A 112 -1.36 17.83 3.01
C ILE A 112 -0.59 18.29 1.79
N ILE A 113 -0.03 17.35 1.02
CA ILE A 113 0.78 17.63 -0.16
C ILE A 113 0.18 16.90 -1.35
N TYR A 114 -0.04 17.63 -2.45
CA TYR A 114 -0.50 17.06 -3.71
C TYR A 114 0.64 17.02 -4.72
N VAL A 115 0.91 15.84 -5.26
CA VAL A 115 1.94 15.61 -6.27
C VAL A 115 1.31 15.06 -7.53
N SER A 116 1.12 15.93 -8.51
CA SER A 116 0.67 15.60 -9.87
C SER A 116 1.58 14.58 -10.55
N LEU A 117 1.01 13.69 -11.35
CA LEU A 117 1.71 12.76 -12.24
C LEU A 117 2.69 13.51 -13.15
N LYS A 118 2.30 14.67 -13.66
CA LYS A 118 3.15 15.52 -14.51
C LYS A 118 4.46 15.92 -13.82
N LYS A 119 4.42 16.29 -12.53
CA LYS A 119 5.64 16.60 -11.75
C LYS A 119 6.54 15.37 -11.62
N LEU A 120 5.96 14.20 -11.38
CA LEU A 120 6.71 12.95 -11.26
C LEU A 120 7.41 12.58 -12.58
N GLN A 121 6.74 12.82 -13.70
CA GLN A 121 7.29 12.61 -15.04
C GLN A 121 8.41 13.60 -15.36
N LEU A 122 8.22 14.89 -15.03
CA LEU A 122 9.25 15.92 -15.21
C LEU A 122 10.52 15.63 -14.40
N ASP A 123 10.37 15.06 -13.21
CA ASP A 123 11.49 14.61 -12.38
C ASP A 123 12.06 13.24 -12.79
N ASN A 124 11.56 12.64 -13.88
CA ASN A 124 11.93 11.31 -14.39
C ASN A 124 11.77 10.17 -13.36
N LEU A 125 10.83 10.32 -12.43
CA LEU A 125 10.54 9.30 -11.40
C LEU A 125 9.56 8.24 -11.88
N ILE A 126 8.80 8.55 -12.94
CA ILE A 126 7.85 7.65 -13.59
C ILE A 126 7.74 7.99 -15.07
N GLY A 127 7.49 6.99 -15.90
CA GLY A 127 7.15 7.19 -17.31
C GLY A 127 5.67 7.51 -17.51
N ASP A 128 5.20 7.34 -18.75
CA ASP A 128 3.79 7.48 -19.07
C ASP A 128 2.95 6.38 -18.38
N ILE A 129 1.74 6.78 -17.98
CA ILE A 129 0.72 5.88 -17.47
C ILE A 129 -0.39 5.87 -18.50
N THR A 130 -0.62 4.71 -19.09
CA THR A 130 -1.67 4.47 -20.08
C THR A 130 -2.47 3.23 -19.70
N THR A 131 -3.73 3.19 -20.08
CA THR A 131 -4.56 1.99 -19.97
C THR A 131 -4.18 0.98 -21.07
N LYS A 132 -4.73 -0.24 -21.02
CA LYS A 132 -4.57 -1.24 -22.09
C LYS A 132 -5.07 -0.78 -23.46
N SER A 133 -5.99 0.18 -23.53
CA SER A 133 -6.47 0.78 -24.78
C SER A 133 -5.59 1.94 -25.27
N ASN A 134 -4.48 2.21 -24.57
CA ASN A 134 -3.56 3.34 -24.77
C ASN A 134 -4.16 4.72 -24.45
N GLU A 135 -5.22 4.79 -23.64
CA GLU A 135 -5.71 6.07 -23.12
C GLU A 135 -4.69 6.65 -22.14
N ILE A 136 -4.31 7.92 -22.34
CA ILE A 136 -3.34 8.61 -21.47
C ILE A 136 -4.02 9.02 -20.16
N CYS A 137 -3.40 8.68 -19.04
CA CYS A 137 -3.92 9.03 -17.74
C CYS A 137 -3.32 10.35 -17.22
N ALA A 138 -4.16 11.16 -16.57
CA ALA A 138 -3.77 12.24 -15.67
C ALA A 138 -4.00 11.80 -14.22
N GLY A 139 -3.31 12.40 -13.25
CA GLY A 139 -3.39 11.91 -11.89
C GLY A 139 -2.58 12.71 -10.90
N TYR A 140 -2.75 12.39 -9.63
CA TYR A 140 -1.93 12.92 -8.54
C TYR A 140 -1.93 11.97 -7.35
N VAL A 141 -0.99 12.18 -6.44
CA VAL A 141 -0.98 11.54 -5.12
C VAL A 141 -1.18 12.60 -4.06
N MET A 142 -2.17 12.37 -3.21
CA MET A 142 -2.36 13.13 -1.98
C MET A 142 -1.60 12.45 -0.85
N TYR A 143 -0.69 13.18 -0.23
CA TYR A 143 0.04 12.75 0.96
C TYR A 143 -0.47 13.51 2.18
N THR A 144 -0.71 12.79 3.28
CA THR A 144 -1.10 13.35 4.58
C THR A 144 -0.06 12.98 5.63
N SER A 145 0.58 13.97 6.27
CA SER A 145 1.68 13.68 7.21
C SER A 145 1.22 13.11 8.54
N THR A 146 -0.01 13.42 8.99
CA THR A 146 -0.56 12.93 10.27
C THR A 146 -0.57 11.40 10.41
N ASN A 147 -0.72 10.67 9.30
CA ASN A 147 -0.75 9.21 9.27
C ASN A 147 0.20 8.62 8.20
N GLU A 148 1.10 9.45 7.69
CA GLU A 148 2.03 9.12 6.59
C GLU A 148 1.37 8.42 5.39
N LYS A 149 0.12 8.77 5.09
CA LYS A 149 -0.68 8.07 4.08
C LYS A 149 -0.50 8.70 2.71
N TYR A 150 -0.33 7.85 1.70
CA TYR A 150 -0.32 8.21 0.29
C TYR A 150 -1.59 7.67 -0.36
N GLN A 151 -2.36 8.54 -0.99
CA GLN A 151 -3.59 8.18 -1.70
C GLN A 151 -3.46 8.61 -3.16
N PRO A 152 -3.29 7.65 -4.09
CA PRO A 152 -3.26 7.95 -5.51
C PRO A 152 -4.67 8.22 -6.04
N TYR A 153 -4.76 9.09 -7.03
CA TYR A 153 -5.97 9.34 -7.82
C TYR A 153 -5.58 9.49 -9.29
N LEU A 154 -6.39 8.93 -10.17
CA LEU A 154 -6.12 8.81 -11.60
C LEU A 154 -7.39 9.08 -12.41
N SER A 155 -7.21 9.64 -13.59
CA SER A 155 -8.24 9.88 -14.58
C SER A 155 -7.68 9.50 -15.95
N CYS A 156 -8.17 8.41 -16.52
CA CYS A 156 -7.78 7.91 -17.84
C CYS A 156 -8.92 8.16 -18.84
N GLY A 157 -9.05 9.43 -19.26
CA GLY A 157 -10.09 9.84 -20.19
C GLY A 157 -11.52 9.54 -19.73
N ALA A 158 -12.30 8.90 -20.60
CA ALA A 158 -13.66 8.46 -20.29
C ALA A 158 -13.73 7.03 -19.71
N GLU A 159 -12.62 6.29 -19.71
CA GLU A 159 -12.59 4.88 -19.30
C GLU A 159 -12.62 4.73 -17.78
N TYR A 160 -11.91 5.62 -17.07
CA TYR A 160 -11.74 5.49 -15.64
C TYR A 160 -11.46 6.82 -14.96
N ILE A 161 -12.12 7.03 -13.81
CA ILE A 161 -11.86 8.14 -12.89
C ILE A 161 -11.93 7.59 -11.47
N SER A 162 -10.86 7.79 -10.69
CA SER A 162 -10.82 7.43 -9.27
C SER A 162 -11.89 8.16 -8.48
N THR A 163 -12.51 7.47 -7.52
CA THR A 163 -13.48 8.12 -6.63
C THR A 163 -12.77 9.18 -5.78
N GLY A 164 -13.27 10.41 -5.80
CA GLY A 164 -12.67 11.54 -5.09
C GLY A 164 -11.55 12.26 -5.86
N TYR A 165 -11.36 11.93 -7.14
CA TYR A 165 -10.50 12.69 -8.05
C TYR A 165 -10.96 14.15 -8.16
N ASP A 166 -10.01 15.08 -8.01
CA ASP A 166 -10.21 16.51 -8.27
C ASP A 166 -9.15 17.01 -9.26
N LYS A 167 -9.65 17.47 -10.41
CA LYS A 167 -8.84 17.96 -11.54
C LYS A 167 -7.91 19.11 -11.16
N ASN A 168 -8.20 19.86 -10.10
CA ASN A 168 -7.38 20.99 -9.68
C ASN A 168 -5.99 20.58 -9.17
N TYR A 169 -5.76 19.29 -8.88
CA TYR A 169 -4.49 18.77 -8.35
C TYR A 169 -3.66 17.97 -9.36
N GLU A 170 -4.15 17.78 -10.60
CA GLU A 170 -3.50 17.00 -11.66
C GLU A 170 -2.25 17.66 -12.29
#